data_AF-A0A0H5G396-F1
#
_entry.id   AF-A0A0H5G396-F1
#
_cell.length_a   1.000
_cell.length_b   1.000
_cell.length_c   1.000
_cell.angle_alpha   90.00
_cell.angle_beta   90.00
_cell.angle_gamma   90.00
#
_symmetry.space_group_name_H-M   'P 1'
#
loop_
_entity.id
_entity.type
_entity.pdbx_description
1 polymer ?
#
loop_
_entity_poly.entity_id
_entity_poly.type
_entity_poly.pdbx_seq_one_letter_code
_entity_poly.pdbx_strand_id
1 'polypeptide(L)'
;MTLIAYAWASGLIEFGKILPNGALPVIKGLEKAVHESIEINARHSRINEQLFVPGVPEANDQREGCDALIYFTQRVFKTYSSILDKGNNHE
;
A
#
# COMPACT_ATOMS: atom_id res chain seq x y z
N MET A 1 1.71 -12.47 11.97
CA MET A 1 2.88 -12.68 11.07
C MET A 1 3.27 -11.34 10.43
N THR A 2 4.50 -11.18 9.94
CA THR A 2 4.89 -9.97 9.21
C THR A 2 4.67 -10.13 7.70
N LEU A 3 4.13 -9.10 7.05
CA LEU A 3 3.80 -9.05 5.64
C LEU A 3 4.42 -7.79 4.99
N ILE A 4 4.74 -7.87 3.70
CA ILE A 4 5.15 -6.73 2.87
C ILE A 4 4.02 -6.46 1.88
N ALA A 5 3.56 -5.22 1.83
CA ALA A 5 2.78 -4.69 0.71
C ALA A 5 3.73 -3.97 -0.25
N TYR A 6 3.63 -4.28 -1.53
CA TYR A 6 4.47 -3.70 -2.58
C TYR A 6 3.64 -3.33 -3.81
N ALA A 7 4.15 -2.37 -4.59
CA ALA A 7 3.51 -1.87 -5.79
C ALA A 7 4.35 -2.18 -7.03
N TRP A 8 3.67 -2.58 -8.11
CA TRP A 8 4.25 -2.67 -9.44
C TRP A 8 4.22 -1.31 -10.15
N ALA A 9 4.96 -1.18 -11.25
CA ALA A 9 4.96 0.02 -12.08
C ALA A 9 3.57 0.38 -12.63
N SER A 10 2.67 -0.60 -12.77
CA SER A 10 1.26 -0.39 -13.14
C SER A 10 0.41 0.23 -12.03
N GLY A 11 0.97 0.38 -10.82
CA GLY A 11 0.26 0.75 -9.61
C GLY A 11 -0.44 -0.42 -8.92
N LEU A 12 -0.45 -1.64 -9.49
CA LEU A 12 -1.03 -2.81 -8.84
C LEU A 12 -0.31 -3.10 -7.52
N ILE A 13 -1.08 -3.26 -6.45
CA ILE A 13 -0.59 -3.59 -5.12
C ILE A 13 -0.77 -5.08 -4.88
N GLU A 14 0.29 -5.73 -4.43
CA GLU A 14 0.28 -7.12 -4.00
C GLU A 14 0.97 -7.28 -2.66
N PHE A 15 0.82 -8.46 -2.08
CA PHE A 15 1.30 -8.79 -0.75
C PHE A 15 2.20 -10.02 -0.78
N GLY A 16 3.22 -10.04 0.08
CA GLY A 16 4.14 -11.17 0.14
C GLY A 16 5.00 -11.18 1.38
N LYS A 17 5.61 -12.34 1.65
CA LYS A 17 6.63 -12.49 2.71
C LYS A 17 8.00 -11.96 2.27
N ILE A 18 8.22 -11.87 0.96
CA ILE A 18 9.42 -11.36 0.32
C ILE A 18 9.03 -10.27 -0.68
N LEU A 19 9.93 -9.31 -0.91
CA LEU A 19 9.76 -8.29 -1.94
C LEU A 19 10.29 -8.84 -3.27
N PRO A 20 9.45 -8.97 -4.32
CA PRO A 20 9.89 -9.37 -5.65
C PRO A 20 10.85 -8.35 -6.27
N ASN A 21 11.73 -8.81 -7.17
CA ASN A 21 12.59 -7.90 -7.93
C ASN A 21 11.74 -7.01 -8.85
N GLY A 22 12.05 -5.71 -8.89
CA GLY A 22 11.33 -4.72 -9.69
C GLY A 22 10.03 -4.19 -9.06
N ALA A 23 9.58 -4.75 -7.94
CA ALA A 23 8.50 -4.18 -7.15
C ALA A 23 9.04 -3.12 -6.17
N LEU A 24 8.24 -2.10 -5.88
CA LEU A 24 8.58 -1.05 -4.93
C LEU A 24 7.88 -1.31 -3.59
N PRO A 25 8.61 -1.33 -2.46
CA PRO A 25 8.00 -1.57 -1.16
C PRO A 25 7.15 -0.36 -0.76
N VAL A 26 5.93 -0.62 -0.29
CA VAL A 26 5.05 0.40 0.31
C VAL A 26 5.17 0.36 1.83
N ILE A 27 4.95 -0.82 2.43
CA ILE A 27 5.03 -0.98 3.88
C ILE A 27 5.34 -2.44 4.25
N LYS A 28 6.01 -2.64 5.39
CA LYS A 28 6.22 -3.95 6.02
C LYS A 28 5.83 -3.88 7.48
N GLY A 29 5.04 -4.85 7.95
CA GLY A 29 4.52 -4.80 9.31
C GLY A 29 3.64 -5.99 9.67
N LEU A 30 2.83 -5.85 10.73
CA LEU A 30 1.85 -6.85 11.13
C LEU A 30 0.81 -7.03 10.05
N GLU A 31 0.60 -8.27 9.61
CA GLU A 31 -0.27 -8.64 8.47
C GLU A 31 -1.62 -7.94 8.47
N LYS A 32 -2.37 -8.01 9.58
CA LYS A 32 -3.69 -7.39 9.70
C LYS A 32 -3.64 -5.87 9.53
N ALA A 33 -2.71 -5.21 10.21
CA ALA A 33 -2.57 -3.75 10.14
C ALA A 33 -2.05 -3.30 8.76
N VAL A 34 -1.18 -4.08 8.11
CA VAL A 34 -0.73 -3.83 6.73
C VAL A 34 -1.92 -3.89 5.78
N HIS A 35 -2.70 -4.99 5.80
CA HIS A 35 -3.89 -5.13 4.95
C HIS A 35 -4.87 -3.97 5.14
N GLU A 36 -5.26 -3.70 6.38
CA GLU A 36 -6.22 -2.65 6.70
C GLU A 36 -5.71 -1.27 6.26
N SER A 37 -4.44 -0.95 6.51
CA SER A 37 -3.86 0.33 6.09
C SER A 37 -3.83 0.53 4.57
N ILE A 38 -3.60 -0.56 3.81
CA ILE A 38 -3.62 -0.54 2.35
C ILE A 38 -5.05 -0.41 1.84
N GLU A 39 -5.99 -1.22 2.33
CA GLU A 39 -7.39 -1.21 1.88
C GLU A 39 -8.06 0.15 2.07
N ILE A 40 -7.76 0.85 3.18
CA ILE A 40 -8.28 2.20 3.47
C ILE A 40 -7.81 3.24 2.45
N ASN A 41 -6.55 3.14 2.00
CA ASN A 41 -5.93 4.18 1.20
C ASN A 41 -5.89 3.87 -0.30
N ALA A 42 -5.97 2.59 -0.68
CA ALA A 42 -5.80 2.15 -2.06
C ALA A 42 -7.03 2.48 -2.93
N ARG A 43 -6.80 2.58 -4.23
CA ARG A 43 -7.87 2.64 -5.23
C ARG A 43 -8.34 1.21 -5.48
N HIS A 44 -9.64 0.97 -5.26
CA HIS A 44 -10.24 -0.34 -5.52
C HIS A 44 -10.64 -0.44 -6.99
N SER A 45 -10.33 -1.57 -7.60
CA SER A 45 -10.88 -1.92 -8.91
C SER A 45 -12.39 -2.05 -8.85
N ARG A 46 -13.08 -1.74 -9.95
CA ARG A 46 -14.54 -1.89 -10.06
C ARG A 46 -14.97 -3.27 -10.57
N ILE A 47 -14.03 -4.03 -11.13
CA ILE A 47 -14.32 -5.27 -11.87
C ILE A 47 -13.74 -6.51 -11.19
N ASN A 48 -12.85 -6.34 -10.21
CA ASN A 48 -12.20 -7.41 -9.47
C ASN A 48 -11.73 -6.88 -8.11
N GLU A 49 -11.09 -7.73 -7.31
CA GLU A 49 -10.61 -7.41 -5.96
C GLU A 49 -9.20 -6.79 -5.95
N GLN A 50 -8.72 -6.27 -7.10
CA GLN A 50 -7.39 -5.68 -7.16
C GLN A 50 -7.36 -4.29 -6.53
N LEU A 51 -6.25 -4.01 -5.85
CA LEU A 51 -5.94 -2.74 -5.25
C LEU A 51 -4.84 -2.05 -6.04
N PHE A 52 -5.00 -0.75 -6.26
CA PHE A 52 -4.04 0.07 -6.98
C PHE A 52 -3.59 1.25 -6.13
N VAL A 53 -2.35 1.69 -6.35
CA VAL A 53 -1.85 2.97 -5.86
C VAL A 53 -2.63 4.09 -6.57
N PRO A 54 -3.42 4.91 -5.84
CA PRO A 54 -4.16 6.01 -6.45
C PRO A 54 -3.22 7.00 -7.12
N GLY A 55 -3.51 7.40 -8.36
CA GLY A 55 -2.71 8.34 -9.13
C GLY A 55 -1.66 7.68 -10.02
N VAL A 56 -1.28 6.42 -9.78
CA VAL A 56 -0.33 5.71 -10.66
C VAL A 56 -0.98 5.26 -11.97
N PRO A 57 -2.13 4.55 -11.97
CA PRO A 57 -2.82 4.20 -13.22
C PRO A 57 -3.26 5.41 -14.06
N GLU A 58 -3.41 6.58 -13.43
CA GLU A 58 -3.85 7.83 -14.05
C GLU A 58 -2.70 8.75 -14.48
N ALA A 59 -1.46 8.43 -14.12
CA ALA A 59 -0.29 9.27 -14.40
C ALA A 59 0.01 9.36 -15.90
N ASN A 60 0.38 10.56 -16.37
CA ASN A 60 0.77 10.77 -17.77
C ASN A 60 2.20 10.30 -18.05
N ASP A 61 3.06 10.31 -17.02
CA ASP A 61 4.44 9.86 -17.12
C ASP A 61 4.94 9.18 -15.83
N GLN A 62 6.14 8.63 -15.90
CA GLN A 62 6.76 7.90 -14.79
C GLN A 62 7.02 8.79 -13.56
N ARG A 63 7.23 10.09 -13.74
CA ARG A 63 7.50 11.02 -12.63
C ARG A 63 6.23 11.28 -11.84
N GLU A 64 5.13 11.56 -12.52
CA GLU A 64 3.81 11.69 -11.88
C GLU A 64 3.44 10.40 -11.12
N GLY A 65 3.71 9.22 -11.71
CA GLY A 65 3.49 7.94 -11.05
C GLY A 65 4.38 7.77 -9.80
N CYS A 66 5.64 8.17 -9.86
CA CYS A 66 6.52 8.14 -8.68
C CYS A 66 6.04 9.07 -7.56
N ASP A 67 5.60 10.29 -7.90
CA ASP A 67 5.06 11.24 -6.93
C ASP A 67 3.80 10.69 -6.25
N ALA A 68 2.90 10.09 -7.03
CA ALA A 68 1.70 9.42 -6.53
C ALA A 68 2.03 8.28 -5.56
N LEU A 69 3.03 7.44 -5.90
CA LEU A 69 3.49 6.34 -5.04
C LEU A 69 4.11 6.83 -3.72
N ILE A 70 4.92 7.89 -3.77
CA ILE A 70 5.53 8.48 -2.57
C ILE A 70 4.42 9.01 -1.65
N TYR A 71 3.47 9.76 -2.20
CA TYR A 71 2.35 10.30 -1.44
C TYR A 71 1.49 9.19 -0.83
N PHE A 72 1.18 8.15 -1.61
CA PHE A 72 0.45 6.98 -1.13
C PHE A 72 1.18 6.28 0.02
N THR A 73 2.48 6.03 -0.10
CA THR A 73 3.30 5.40 0.94
C THR A 73 3.26 6.19 2.24
N GLN A 74 3.35 7.53 2.18
CA GLN A 74 3.25 8.39 3.37
C GLN A 74 1.87 8.30 4.05
N ARG A 75 0.79 8.22 3.26
CA ARG A 75 -0.58 8.08 3.78
C ARG A 75 -0.79 6.73 4.45
N VAL A 76 -0.35 5.65 3.81
CA VAL A 76 -0.41 4.29 4.35
C VAL A 76 0.34 4.21 5.66
N PHE A 77 1.55 4.77 5.74
CA PHE A 77 2.34 4.77 6.98
C PHE A 77 1.61 5.45 8.14
N LYS A 78 0.99 6.62 7.90
CA LYS A 78 0.19 7.31 8.92
C LYS A 78 -1.00 6.49 9.39
N THR A 79 -1.73 5.86 8.47
CA THR A 79 -2.87 4.99 8.82
C THR A 79 -2.41 3.77 9.61
N TYR A 80 -1.32 3.12 9.18
CA TYR A 80 -0.75 1.97 9.86
C TYR A 80 -0.34 2.30 11.30
N SER A 81 0.38 3.40 11.53
CA SER A 81 0.72 3.85 12.89
C SER A 81 -0.53 4.05 13.74
N SER A 82 -1.56 4.72 13.21
CA SER A 82 -2.80 4.93 13.94
C SER A 82 -3.54 3.63 14.27
N ILE A 83 -3.49 2.61 13.40
CA ILE A 83 -4.07 1.29 13.67
C ILE A 83 -3.32 0.61 14.82
N LEU A 84 -1.98 0.64 14.81
CA LEU A 84 -1.18 0.07 15.89
C LEU A 84 -1.44 0.75 17.23
N ASP A 85 -1.49 2.09 17.25
CA ASP A 85 -1.78 2.84 18.47
C ASP A 85 -3.14 2.47 19.05
N LYS A 86 -4.18 2.33 18.21
CA LYS A 86 -5.51 1.89 18.66
C LYS A 86 -5.50 0.45 19.17
N GLY A 87 -4.79 -0.45 18.51
CA GLY A 87 -4.67 -1.85 18.93
C GLY A 87 -4.12 -1.99 20.34
N ASN A 88 -3.07 -1.22 20.66
CA ASN A 88 -2.42 -1.26 21.98
C ASN A 88 -3.24 -0.63 23.11
N ASN A 89 -4.21 0.25 22.80
CA ASN A 89 -5.04 0.93 23.81
C ASN A 89 -6.28 0.10 24.21
N HIS A 90 -6.53 -1.02 23.55
CA HIS A 90 -7.64 -1.94 23.81
C HIS A 90 -7.20 -3.29 24.40
N GLU A 91 -5.94 -3.38 24.86
CA GLU A 91 -5.37 -4.53 25.58
C GLU A 91 -5.20 -4.25 27.08
#